data_AF-A0AA39MGZ1-F1
#
_entry.id   AF-A0AA39MGZ1-F1
#
_cell.length_a   1.000
_cell.length_b   1.000
_cell.length_c   1.000
_cell.angle_alpha   90.00
_cell.angle_beta   90.00
_cell.angle_gamma   90.00
#
_symmetry.space_group_name_H-M   'P 1'
#
loop_
_entity.id
_entity.type
_entity.pdbx_description
1 polymer ?
#
loop_
_entity_poly.entity_id
_entity_poly.type
_entity_poly.pdbx_seq_one_letter_code
_entity_poly.pdbx_strand_id
1 'polypeptide(L)'
;RWGRLRLPNGQVARSSWMETRSGIRRSLRNTRNVKLTINGKTEFAEVLYYFQLRFEHTRYTLALVSIYSPPDAKLLCESSETVYSCEHQGETGLCAVFVSDIAAVVAMVPLFDVTGEGEVIIPENRYFLVEKPGLDVAVLRGEEEQDIDGDEDVE
;
A
#
# COMPACT_ATOMS: atom_id res chain seq x y z
N ARG A 1 -11.58 -14.00 -4.51
CA ARG A 1 -11.60 -13.40 -5.88
C ARG A 1 -11.52 -11.87 -5.74
N TRP A 2 -10.63 -11.16 -6.47
CA TRP A 2 -10.39 -9.69 -6.39
C TRP A 2 -9.68 -9.15 -5.14
N GLY A 3 -8.94 -10.00 -4.43
CA GLY A 3 -8.27 -9.62 -3.19
C GLY A 3 -6.75 -9.50 -3.25
N ARG A 4 -6.12 -10.00 -4.32
CA ARG A 4 -4.67 -10.00 -4.50
C ARG A 4 -4.32 -9.66 -5.94
N LEU A 5 -3.21 -8.95 -6.13
CA LEU A 5 -2.61 -8.61 -7.41
C LEU A 5 -1.12 -8.90 -7.33
N ARG A 6 -0.60 -9.71 -8.26
CA ARG A 6 0.83 -9.94 -8.39
C ARG A 6 1.46 -8.84 -9.23
N LEU A 7 2.50 -8.20 -8.70
CA LEU A 7 3.24 -7.13 -9.35
C LEU A 7 4.40 -7.72 -10.19
N PRO A 8 4.89 -6.98 -11.21
CA PRO A 8 6.03 -7.42 -12.02
C PRO A 8 7.31 -7.66 -11.21
N ASN A 9 7.44 -6.99 -10.08
CA ASN A 9 8.57 -7.13 -9.16
C ASN A 9 8.47 -8.35 -8.21
N GLY A 10 7.49 -9.24 -8.45
CA GLY A 10 7.29 -10.45 -7.66
C GLY A 10 6.53 -10.25 -6.35
N GLN A 11 6.23 -9.01 -5.95
CA GLN A 11 5.42 -8.72 -4.77
C GLN A 11 3.94 -9.05 -5.01
N VAL A 12 3.21 -9.31 -3.92
CA VAL A 12 1.75 -9.48 -3.97
C VAL A 12 1.08 -8.37 -3.18
N ALA A 13 0.42 -7.47 -3.90
CA ALA A 13 -0.41 -6.42 -3.33
C ALA A 13 -1.79 -6.97 -3.00
N ARG A 14 -2.27 -6.73 -1.77
CA ARG A 14 -3.59 -7.17 -1.31
C ARG A 14 -4.56 -6.01 -1.26
N SER A 15 -5.86 -6.31 -1.18
CA SER A 15 -6.87 -5.29 -0.96
C SER A 15 -7.38 -5.29 0.47
N SER A 16 -7.72 -4.11 0.97
CA SER A 16 -8.32 -3.89 2.29
C SER A 16 -9.59 -4.73 2.48
N TRP A 17 -10.40 -4.87 1.41
CA TRP A 17 -11.58 -5.73 1.41
C TRP A 17 -11.27 -7.19 1.71
N MET A 18 -10.19 -7.75 1.15
CA MET A 18 -9.80 -9.13 1.44
C MET A 18 -9.24 -9.29 2.85
N GLU A 19 -8.30 -8.42 3.26
CA GLU A 19 -7.66 -8.52 4.58
C GLU A 19 -8.66 -8.33 5.73
N THR A 20 -9.65 -7.45 5.55
CA THR A 20 -10.69 -7.20 6.57
C THR A 20 -11.70 -8.35 6.66
N ARG A 21 -12.05 -8.98 5.54
CA ARG A 21 -13.09 -10.02 5.48
C ARG A 21 -12.61 -11.37 6.01
N SER A 22 -11.33 -11.70 5.83
CA SER A 22 -10.80 -13.01 6.25
C SER A 22 -10.58 -13.15 7.76
N GLY A 23 -10.96 -12.16 8.58
CA GLY A 23 -10.64 -12.20 10.02
C GLY A 23 -9.13 -12.27 10.29
N ILE A 24 -8.31 -11.97 9.27
CA ILE A 24 -6.86 -11.86 9.29
C ILE A 24 -6.51 -10.55 10.02
N ARG A 25 -7.04 -10.37 11.23
CA ARG A 25 -6.62 -9.33 12.18
C ARG A 25 -5.20 -9.60 12.72
N ARG A 26 -4.54 -10.66 12.25
CA ARG A 26 -3.21 -11.13 12.67
C ARG A 26 -2.18 -11.27 11.53
N SER A 27 -2.47 -10.90 10.29
CA SER A 27 -1.36 -10.80 9.33
C SER A 27 -0.52 -9.59 9.71
N LEU A 28 0.69 -9.85 10.21
CA LEU A 28 1.75 -8.86 10.38
C LEU A 28 2.22 -8.30 9.03
N ARG A 29 1.88 -8.96 7.91
CA ARG A 29 2.22 -8.56 6.56
C ARG A 29 1.06 -7.78 5.95
N ASN A 30 0.92 -6.52 6.36
CA ASN A 30 -0.01 -5.58 5.74
C ASN A 30 0.52 -5.21 4.35
N THR A 31 -0.10 -5.76 3.30
CA THR A 31 0.37 -5.60 1.90
C THR A 31 -0.64 -4.83 1.05
N ARG A 32 -1.53 -4.07 1.70
CA ARG A 32 -2.55 -3.25 1.04
C ARG A 32 -2.07 -1.88 0.61
N ASN A 33 -0.92 -1.44 1.11
CA ASN A 33 -0.37 -0.13 0.77
C ASN A 33 0.61 -0.25 -0.40
N VAL A 34 0.49 0.66 -1.36
CA VAL A 34 1.24 0.63 -2.60
C VAL A 34 1.84 1.97 -2.96
N LYS A 35 2.99 1.91 -3.64
CA LYS A 35 3.60 3.02 -4.36
C LYS A 35 3.03 3.06 -5.77
N LEU A 36 2.53 4.23 -6.16
CA LEU A 36 1.96 4.50 -7.47
C LEU A 36 2.88 5.41 -8.28
N THR A 37 2.95 5.18 -9.58
CA THR A 37 3.59 6.11 -10.53
C THR A 37 2.54 6.62 -11.50
N ILE A 38 2.01 7.82 -11.25
CA ILE A 38 0.95 8.44 -12.04
C ILE A 38 1.50 9.68 -12.73
N ASN A 39 1.51 9.71 -14.06
CA ASN A 39 2.03 10.84 -14.85
C ASN A 39 3.46 11.26 -14.46
N GLY A 40 4.31 10.30 -14.09
CA GLY A 40 5.68 10.55 -13.63
C GLY A 40 5.81 11.04 -12.19
N LYS A 41 4.71 11.19 -11.45
CA LYS A 41 4.70 11.53 -10.03
C LYS A 41 4.56 10.27 -9.18
N THR A 42 5.33 10.20 -8.09
CA THR A 42 5.20 9.16 -7.08
C THR A 42 4.12 9.55 -6.07
N GLU A 43 3.17 8.65 -5.85
CA GLU A 43 2.11 8.77 -4.85
C GLU A 43 2.05 7.48 -4.01
N PHE A 44 1.41 7.54 -2.85
CA PHE A 44 1.19 6.38 -1.99
C PHE A 44 -0.31 6.21 -1.75
N ALA A 45 -0.79 4.98 -1.71
CA ALA A 45 -2.21 4.72 -1.52
C ALA A 45 -2.48 3.37 -0.84
N GLU A 46 -3.61 3.28 -0.13
CA GLU A 46 -4.19 2.01 0.31
C GLU A 46 -5.11 1.45 -0.79
N VAL A 47 -4.92 0.20 -1.19
CA VAL A 47 -5.82 -0.50 -2.10
C VAL A 47 -7.05 -1.00 -1.36
N LEU A 48 -8.24 -0.59 -1.81
CA LEU A 48 -9.50 -1.00 -1.22
C LEU A 48 -10.05 -2.26 -1.87
N TYR A 49 -10.08 -2.31 -3.21
CA TYR A 49 -10.42 -3.50 -3.99
C TYR A 49 -9.97 -3.38 -5.45
N TYR A 50 -9.81 -4.53 -6.11
CA TYR A 50 -9.54 -4.61 -7.54
C TYR A 50 -10.81 -4.88 -8.33
N PHE A 51 -10.93 -4.33 -9.52
CA PHE A 51 -12.08 -4.57 -10.39
C PHE A 51 -11.69 -4.50 -11.87
N GLN A 52 -12.59 -5.00 -12.73
CA GLN A 52 -12.43 -4.91 -14.17
C GLN A 52 -13.58 -4.13 -14.79
N LEU A 53 -13.24 -3.19 -15.66
CA LEU A 53 -14.20 -2.53 -16.54
C LEU A 53 -14.04 -3.10 -17.94
N ARG A 54 -15.16 -3.24 -18.64
CA ARG A 54 -15.17 -3.63 -20.03
C ARG A 54 -15.82 -2.52 -20.84
N PHE A 55 -15.04 -1.93 -21.73
CA PHE A 55 -15.53 -1.03 -22.76
C PHE A 55 -15.34 -1.71 -24.11
N GLU A 56 -16.45 -1.98 -24.80
CA GLU A 56 -16.47 -2.74 -26.06
C GLU A 56 -15.78 -4.12 -25.94
N HIS A 57 -14.65 -4.28 -26.62
CA HIS A 57 -13.81 -5.48 -26.64
C HIS A 57 -12.59 -5.39 -25.73
N THR A 58 -12.33 -4.24 -25.11
CA THR A 58 -11.16 -4.01 -24.26
C THR A 58 -11.53 -4.15 -22.78
N ARG A 59 -10.72 -4.92 -22.05
CA ARG A 59 -10.82 -5.05 -20.60
C ARG A 59 -9.75 -4.22 -19.93
N TYR A 60 -10.15 -3.40 -18.97
CA TYR A 60 -9.27 -2.61 -18.15
C TYR A 60 -9.33 -3.17 -16.73
N THR A 61 -8.17 -3.43 -16.14
CA THR A 61 -8.08 -3.83 -14.74
C THR A 61 -7.65 -2.61 -13.92
N LEU A 62 -8.46 -2.26 -12.93
CA LEU A 62 -8.25 -1.09 -12.08
C LEU A 62 -8.24 -1.49 -10.61
N ALA A 63 -7.69 -0.60 -9.79
CA ALA A 63 -7.78 -0.65 -8.35
C ALA A 63 -8.51 0.60 -7.86
N LEU A 64 -9.48 0.42 -6.95
CA LEU A 64 -9.97 1.54 -6.14
C LEU A 64 -8.99 1.70 -4.99
N VAL A 65 -8.43 2.89 -4.84
CA VAL A 65 -7.45 3.21 -3.82
C VAL A 65 -7.88 4.42 -3.01
N SER A 66 -7.37 4.55 -1.78
CA SER A 66 -7.38 5.79 -1.00
C SER A 66 -5.97 6.36 -0.97
N ILE A 67 -5.77 7.50 -1.64
CA ILE A 67 -4.48 8.18 -1.74
C ILE A 67 -4.13 8.85 -0.41
N TYR A 68 -2.88 8.72 0.01
CA TYR A 68 -2.33 9.43 1.16
C TYR A 68 -2.04 10.89 0.81
N SER A 69 -2.08 11.78 1.80
CA SER A 69 -1.68 13.17 1.59
C SER A 69 -0.22 13.29 1.11
N PRO A 70 0.15 14.44 0.52
CA PRO A 70 1.55 14.80 0.39
C PRO A 70 2.28 14.70 1.74
N PRO A 71 3.58 14.37 1.75
CA PRO A 71 4.35 14.29 2.98
C PRO A 71 4.48 15.66 3.65
N ASP A 72 4.61 15.65 4.98
CA ASP A 72 4.94 16.82 5.79
C ASP A 72 6.25 17.46 5.28
N ALA A 73 6.15 18.64 4.66
CA ALA A 73 7.27 19.29 4.00
C ALA A 73 8.41 19.66 4.95
N LYS A 74 8.10 19.94 6.23
CA LYS A 74 9.11 20.29 7.23
C LYS A 74 9.92 19.06 7.61
N LEU A 75 9.24 17.95 7.94
CA LEU A 75 9.91 16.68 8.28
C LEU A 75 10.70 16.14 7.10
N LEU A 76 10.15 16.23 5.88
CA LEU A 76 10.84 15.79 4.68
C LEU A 76 12.13 16.61 4.45
N CYS A 77 12.07 17.93 4.64
CA CYS A 77 13.24 18.80 4.53
C CYS A 77 14.30 18.51 5.61
N GLU A 78 13.88 18.46 6.87
CA GLU A 78 14.78 18.23 8.02
C GLU A 78 15.44 16.84 7.97
N SER A 79 14.75 15.84 7.41
CA SER A 79 15.26 14.48 7.23
C SER A 79 16.04 14.26 5.93
N SER A 80 16.33 15.32 5.15
CA SER A 80 16.97 15.19 3.84
C SER A 80 16.24 14.21 2.91
N GLU A 81 14.92 14.40 2.77
CA GLU A 81 14.03 13.62 1.91
C GLU A 81 13.92 12.14 2.26
N THR A 82 14.24 11.76 3.50
CA THR A 82 14.22 10.36 3.94
C THR A 82 12.91 9.98 4.62
N VAL A 83 12.28 10.90 5.36
CA VAL A 83 11.07 10.62 6.14
C VAL A 83 9.83 11.17 5.45
N TYR A 84 9.02 10.27 4.90
CA TYR A 84 7.71 10.58 4.33
C TYR A 84 6.64 10.34 5.40
N SER A 85 6.15 11.42 6.00
CA SER A 85 5.03 11.40 6.95
C SER A 85 3.77 11.89 6.25
N CYS A 86 2.81 11.01 6.02
CA CYS A 86 1.58 11.29 5.29
C CYS A 86 0.34 11.02 6.13
N GLU A 87 -0.78 11.64 5.77
CA GLU A 87 -2.09 11.39 6.37
C GLU A 87 -2.93 10.47 5.47
N HIS A 88 -3.62 9.51 6.06
CA HIS A 88 -4.62 8.70 5.34
C HIS A 88 -5.89 9.52 5.14
N GLN A 89 -6.34 9.63 3.90
CA GLN A 89 -7.43 10.54 3.52
C GLN A 89 -8.81 9.86 3.49
N GLY A 90 -8.90 8.56 3.78
CA GLY A 90 -10.15 7.81 3.77
C GLY A 90 -10.93 7.99 2.48
N GLU A 91 -12.19 8.42 2.59
CA GLU A 91 -13.07 8.63 1.43
C GLU A 91 -12.67 9.83 0.57
N THR A 92 -12.00 10.83 1.14
CA THR A 92 -11.59 12.04 0.40
C THR A 92 -10.43 11.77 -0.57
N GLY A 93 -9.65 10.72 -0.32
CA GLY A 93 -8.56 10.26 -1.19
C GLY A 93 -8.97 9.20 -2.23
N LEU A 94 -10.27 8.92 -2.40
CA LEU A 94 -10.72 7.84 -3.28
C LEU A 94 -10.41 8.13 -4.76
N CYS A 95 -9.68 7.22 -5.38
CA CYS A 95 -9.31 7.31 -6.79
C CYS A 95 -9.30 5.92 -7.44
N ALA A 96 -9.70 5.85 -8.71
CA ALA A 96 -9.51 4.65 -9.53
C ALA A 96 -8.23 4.79 -10.35
N VAL A 97 -7.31 3.85 -10.19
CA VAL A 97 -6.02 3.82 -10.90
C VAL A 97 -5.89 2.55 -11.71
N PHE A 98 -5.08 2.57 -12.76
CA PHE A 98 -4.78 1.33 -13.47
C PHE A 98 -3.85 0.49 -12.62
N VAL A 99 -4.03 -0.83 -12.67
CA VAL A 99 -3.11 -1.74 -11.95
C VAL A 99 -1.67 -1.66 -12.45
N SER A 100 -1.46 -1.17 -13.68
CA SER A 100 -0.15 -0.88 -14.26
C SER A 100 0.57 0.28 -13.57
N ASP A 101 -0.16 1.16 -12.89
CA ASP A 101 0.42 2.31 -12.19
C ASP A 101 0.98 1.91 -10.82
N ILE A 102 0.68 0.69 -10.36
CA ILE A 102 1.18 0.13 -9.09
C ILE A 102 2.61 -0.35 -9.29
N ALA A 103 3.57 0.38 -8.73
CA ALA A 103 4.99 0.11 -8.86
C ALA A 103 5.51 -0.90 -7.83
N ALA A 104 5.07 -0.80 -6.58
CA ALA A 104 5.54 -1.64 -5.49
C ALA A 104 4.55 -1.68 -4.31
N VAL A 105 4.65 -2.71 -3.48
CA VAL A 105 4.06 -2.74 -2.14
C VAL A 105 4.99 -2.02 -1.17
N VAL A 106 4.42 -1.15 -0.34
CA VAL A 106 5.11 -0.39 0.70
C VAL A 106 4.46 -0.62 2.05
N ALA A 107 5.16 -0.36 3.14
CA ALA A 107 4.52 -0.31 4.46
C ALA A 107 4.21 1.15 4.82
N MET A 108 2.97 1.40 5.21
CA MET A 108 2.55 2.65 5.84
C MET A 108 2.32 2.35 7.31
N VAL A 109 3.24 2.77 8.17
CA VAL A 109 3.27 2.41 9.58
C VAL A 109 2.70 3.59 10.40
N PRO A 110 1.72 3.37 11.30
CA PRO A 110 1.20 4.43 12.14
C PRO A 110 2.32 5.15 12.88
N LEU A 111 2.34 6.49 12.81
CA LEU A 111 3.24 7.29 13.61
C LEU A 111 2.76 7.26 15.06
N PHE A 112 3.70 7.25 16.00
CA PHE A 112 3.38 7.34 17.42
C PHE A 112 4.29 8.37 18.08
N ASP A 113 3.71 9.11 19.01
CA ASP A 113 4.38 10.07 19.86
C ASP A 113 4.52 9.49 21.25
N VAL A 114 5.62 9.79 21.93
CA VAL A 114 5.84 9.40 23.32
C VAL A 114 5.81 10.66 24.17
N THR A 115 4.88 10.75 25.11
CA THR A 115 4.78 11.87 26.03
C THR A 115 5.95 11.87 27.02
N GLY A 116 6.19 13.01 27.68
CA GLY A 116 7.23 13.10 28.73
C GLY A 116 7.00 12.16 29.92
N GLU A 117 5.80 11.62 30.07
CA GLU A 117 5.42 10.65 31.11
C GLU A 117 5.56 9.19 30.64
N GLY A 118 6.00 8.97 29.39
CA GLY A 118 6.19 7.65 28.79
C GLY A 118 4.93 7.04 28.18
N GLU A 119 3.85 7.79 28.03
CA GLU A 119 2.64 7.32 27.34
C GLU A 119 2.82 7.39 25.83
N VAL A 120 2.36 6.35 25.12
CA VAL A 120 2.41 6.29 23.65
C VAL A 120 1.07 6.77 23.09
N ILE A 121 1.08 7.90 22.39
CA ILE A 121 -0.06 8.46 21.68
C ILE A 121 0.11 8.13 20.20
N ILE A 122 -0.89 7.54 19.57
CA ILE A 122 -0.89 7.27 18.13
C ILE A 122 -1.87 8.27 17.50
N PRO A 123 -1.41 9.33 16.83
CA PRO A 123 -2.29 10.28 16.16
C PRO A 123 -3.19 9.56 15.16
N GLU A 124 -4.46 9.95 15.12
CA GLU A 124 -5.39 9.38 14.15
C GLU A 124 -4.93 9.76 12.73
N ASN A 125 -4.80 8.75 11.88
CA ASN A 125 -4.51 8.85 10.44
C ASN A 125 -3.11 9.28 10.00
N ARG A 126 -2.10 9.42 10.88
CA ARG A 126 -0.73 9.75 10.46
C ARG A 126 0.15 8.51 10.33
N TYR A 127 0.84 8.38 9.20
CA TYR A 127 1.67 7.22 8.87
C TYR A 127 3.02 7.64 8.30
N PHE A 128 4.04 6.84 8.53
CA PHE A 128 5.33 6.97 7.85
C PHE A 128 5.55 5.84 6.84
N LEU A 129 6.18 6.19 5.72
CA LEU A 129 6.55 5.26 4.67
C LEU A 129 7.76 4.41 5.08
N VAL A 130 7.68 3.11 4.81
CA VAL A 130 8.82 2.21 4.79
C VAL A 130 8.82 1.43 3.48
N GLU A 131 9.86 1.64 2.68
CA GLU A 131 10.12 0.85 1.48
C GLU A 131 10.96 -0.39 1.83
N LYS A 132 10.73 -1.49 1.12
CA LYS A 132 11.52 -2.71 1.30
C LYS A 132 12.95 -2.46 0.75
N PRO A 133 14.00 -2.52 1.59
CA PRO A 133 15.35 -2.31 1.12
C PRO A 133 15.76 -3.42 0.15
N GLY A 134 16.50 -3.07 -0.90
CA GLY A 134 17.01 -4.01 -1.89
C GLY A 134 15.96 -4.60 -2.84
N LEU A 135 14.76 -4.01 -2.92
CA LEU A 135 13.72 -4.46 -3.87
C LEU A 135 14.23 -4.48 -5.31
N ASP A 136 14.91 -3.41 -5.74
CA ASP A 136 15.48 -3.33 -7.09
C ASP A 136 16.49 -4.45 -7.37
N VAL A 137 17.25 -4.86 -6.36
CA VAL A 137 18.22 -5.97 -6.45
C VAL A 137 17.51 -7.32 -6.54
N ALA A 138 16.43 -7.52 -5.78
CA ALA A 138 15.63 -8.74 -5.81
C ALA A 138 14.95 -8.94 -7.18
N VAL A 139 14.43 -7.85 -7.77
CA VAL A 139 13.83 -7.87 -9.12
C VAL A 139 14.87 -8.30 -10.16
N LEU A 140 16.09 -7.75 -10.10
CA LEU A 140 17.17 -8.12 -11.01
C LEU A 140 17.60 -9.59 -10.90
N ARG A 141 17.42 -10.21 -9.72
CA ARG A 141 17.73 -11.63 -9.49
C ARG A 141 16.59 -12.57 -9.85
N GLY A 142 15.39 -12.06 -10.14
CA GLY A 142 14.20 -12.88 -10.38
C GLY A 142 13.69 -13.58 -9.12
N GLU A 143 13.98 -13.03 -7.94
CA GLU A 143 13.48 -13.57 -6.68
C GLU A 143 12.00 -13.19 -6.50
N GLU A 144 11.14 -14.20 -6.32
CA GLU A 144 9.70 -14.01 -6.14
C GLU A 144 9.32 -14.09 -4.66
N GLU A 145 8.41 -13.23 -4.20
CA GLU A 145 7.89 -13.35 -2.84
C GLU A 145 7.01 -14.60 -2.72
N GLN A 146 7.34 -15.48 -1.77
CA GLN A 146 6.47 -16.60 -1.42
C GLN A 146 5.25 -16.06 -0.65
N ASP A 147 4.07 -16.35 -1.19
CA ASP A 147 2.80 -16.14 -0.51
C ASP A 147 2.54 -17.33 0.40
N ILE A 148 2.93 -17.20 1.68
CA ILE A 148 2.84 -18.28 2.68
C ILE A 148 1.43 -18.39 3.31
N ASP A 149 0.45 -17.64 2.82
CA ASP A 149 -0.94 -17.79 3.29
C ASP A 149 -1.68 -18.78 2.39
N GLY A 150 -1.57 -20.06 2.76
CA GLY A 150 -2.53 -21.09 2.35
C GLY A 150 -3.86 -20.85 3.06
N ASP A 151 -4.83 -20.29 2.34
CA ASP A 151 -6.23 -20.39 2.75
C ASP A 151 -6.65 -21.84 2.45
N GLU A 152 -6.82 -22.66 3.50
CA GLU A 152 -7.72 -23.81 3.39
C GLU A 152 -9.12 -23.24 3.17
N ASP A 153 -9.62 -23.39 1.94
CA ASP A 153 -11.02 -23.14 1.61
C ASP A 153 -11.88 -24.10 2.45
N VAL A 154 -12.40 -23.62 3.58
CA VAL A 154 -13.51 -24.29 4.27
C VAL A 154 -14.79 -24.03 3.46
N GLU A 155 -15.25 -25.09 2.78
CA GLU A 155 -16.57 -25.20 2.11
C GLU A 155 -17.74 -24.82 3.02
#